data_AF-A0A7V5N2V2-F1
#
_entry.id   AF-A0A7V5N2V2-F1
#
_cell.length_a   1.000
_cell.length_b   1.000
_cell.length_c   1.000
_cell.angle_alpha   90.00
_cell.angle_beta   90.00
_cell.angle_gamma   90.00
#
_symmetry.space_group_name_H-M   'P 1'
#
loop_
_entity.id
_entity.type
_entity.pdbx_description
1 polymer ?
#
loop_
_entity_poly.entity_id
_entity_poly.type
_entity_poly.pdbx_seq_one_letter_code
_entity_poly.pdbx_strand_id
1 'polypeptide(L)'
;GSDLPRVVAEVVDVADGADALVAGLLGERLQYLVVESWEQALRGLSFVKQKGLGRVGFVSLEQRNGGGRDGEPVGVEGLNITWEPGYQALGEILLGDVRVVEGLQELLADGLCAKASRLVTREGDVLDTRGLL
;
A
#
# COMPACT_ATOMS: atom_id res chain seq x y z
N GLY A 1 2.81 -12.07 24.50
CA GLY A 1 2.26 -13.31 23.93
C GLY A 1 2.04 -13.03 22.48
N SER A 2 2.70 -13.77 21.60
CA SER A 2 2.89 -13.38 20.20
C SER A 2 1.56 -13.36 19.45
N ASP A 3 1.06 -12.17 19.16
CA ASP A 3 0.10 -12.03 18.08
C ASP A 3 0.83 -12.41 16.79
N LEU A 4 0.25 -13.32 16.01
CA LEU A 4 0.85 -13.71 14.73
C LEU A 4 0.87 -12.47 13.82
N PRO A 5 1.89 -12.31 12.95
CA PRO A 5 1.89 -11.21 11.99
C PRO A 5 0.64 -11.31 11.11
N ARG A 6 -0.10 -10.21 11.01
CA ARG A 6 -1.28 -10.10 10.15
C ARG A 6 -0.90 -9.73 8.73
N VAL A 7 -1.74 -10.03 7.76
CA VAL A 7 -1.57 -9.52 6.39
C VAL A 7 -2.26 -8.18 6.20
N VAL A 8 -1.81 -7.40 5.21
CA VAL A 8 -2.41 -6.10 4.86
C VAL A 8 -3.93 -6.22 4.62
N ALA A 9 -4.38 -7.28 3.95
CA ALA A 9 -5.80 -7.54 3.69
C ALA A 9 -6.65 -7.69 4.97
N GLU A 10 -6.05 -8.10 6.08
CA GLU A 10 -6.77 -8.26 7.34
C GLU A 10 -6.95 -6.94 8.08
N VAL A 11 -6.15 -5.92 7.77
CA VAL A 11 -6.10 -4.66 8.55
C VAL A 11 -6.52 -3.43 7.74
N VAL A 12 -6.84 -3.62 6.46
CA VAL A 12 -7.39 -2.59 5.60
C VAL A 12 -8.92 -2.65 5.65
N ASP A 13 -9.53 -1.50 5.91
CA ASP A 13 -10.98 -1.32 5.90
C ASP A 13 -11.37 -0.47 4.70
N VAL A 14 -12.40 -0.90 3.98
CA VAL A 14 -12.82 -0.28 2.72
C VAL A 14 -14.29 0.04 2.83
N ALA A 15 -14.67 1.30 2.56
CA ALA A 15 -16.08 1.66 2.47
C ALA A 15 -16.77 0.93 1.29
N ASP A 16 -18.06 0.65 1.43
CA ASP A 16 -18.86 0.00 0.40
C ASP A 16 -18.63 0.62 -0.99
N GLY A 17 -18.22 -0.20 -1.96
CA GLY A 17 -18.01 0.21 -3.35
C GLY A 17 -16.57 0.62 -3.73
N ALA A 18 -15.61 0.57 -2.81
CA ALA A 18 -14.20 0.85 -3.09
C ALA A 18 -13.32 -0.40 -3.27
N ASP A 19 -13.90 -1.59 -3.44
CA ASP A 19 -13.18 -2.85 -3.65
C ASP A 19 -12.21 -2.80 -4.84
N ALA A 20 -12.66 -2.22 -5.96
CA ALA A 20 -11.85 -2.08 -7.17
C ALA A 20 -10.62 -1.18 -6.95
N LEU A 21 -10.79 -0.07 -6.20
CA LEU A 21 -9.70 0.84 -5.83
C LEU A 21 -8.63 0.12 -5.02
N VAL A 22 -9.05 -0.66 -4.03
CA VAL A 22 -8.13 -1.39 -3.14
C VAL A 22 -7.41 -2.50 -3.89
N ALA A 23 -8.11 -3.24 -4.73
CA ALA A 23 -7.51 -4.26 -5.58
C ALA A 23 -6.46 -3.67 -6.54
N GLY A 24 -6.78 -2.56 -7.22
CA GLY A 24 -5.87 -1.89 -8.16
C GLY A 24 -4.65 -1.29 -7.46
N LEU A 25 -4.84 -0.62 -6.32
CA LEU A 25 -3.77 0.10 -5.62
C LEU A 25 -2.85 -0.82 -4.83
N LEU A 26 -3.40 -1.80 -4.12
CA LEU A 26 -2.63 -2.65 -3.22
C LEU A 26 -2.16 -3.92 -3.93
N GLY A 27 -3.00 -4.55 -4.76
CA GLY A 27 -2.64 -5.72 -5.56
C GLY A 27 -1.99 -6.82 -4.71
N GLU A 28 -0.82 -7.31 -5.14
CA GLU A 28 -0.07 -8.34 -4.40
C GLU A 28 0.33 -7.91 -2.97
N ARG A 29 0.32 -6.61 -2.66
CA ARG A 29 0.67 -6.12 -1.32
C ARG A 29 -0.39 -6.46 -0.29
N LEU A 30 -1.63 -6.77 -0.70
CA LEU A 30 -2.68 -7.28 0.19
C LEU A 30 -2.25 -8.53 0.97
N GLN A 31 -1.39 -9.37 0.36
CA GLN A 31 -0.90 -10.60 0.99
C GLN A 31 0.39 -10.40 1.81
N TYR A 32 0.92 -9.17 1.89
CA TYR A 32 2.17 -8.92 2.60
C TYR A 32 1.93 -8.96 4.10
N LEU A 33 2.86 -9.54 4.85
CA LEU A 33 2.81 -9.59 6.31
C LEU A 33 3.24 -8.25 6.90
N VAL A 34 2.45 -7.73 7.82
CA VAL A 34 2.77 -6.54 8.60
C VAL A 34 3.63 -6.94 9.80
N VAL A 35 4.77 -6.27 9.96
CA VAL A 35 5.72 -6.52 11.04
C VAL A 35 6.11 -5.23 11.73
N GLU A 36 6.56 -5.32 12.97
CA GLU A 36 6.95 -4.14 13.75
C GLU A 36 8.33 -3.62 13.35
N SER A 37 9.20 -4.47 12.81
CA SER A 37 10.58 -4.10 12.47
C SER A 37 11.17 -4.82 11.27
N TRP A 38 12.20 -4.22 10.68
CA TRP A 38 12.97 -4.84 9.59
C TRP A 38 13.67 -6.13 10.03
N GLU A 39 14.05 -6.22 11.30
CA GLU A 39 14.65 -7.44 11.85
C GLU A 39 13.63 -8.61 11.84
N GLN A 40 12.37 -8.35 12.21
CA GLN A 40 11.30 -9.34 12.11
C GLN A 40 11.10 -9.79 10.65
N ALA A 41 11.06 -8.85 9.69
CA ALA A 41 10.96 -9.17 8.26
C ALA A 41 12.11 -10.08 7.79
N LEU A 42 13.36 -9.76 8.16
CA LEU A 42 14.54 -10.53 7.75
C LEU A 42 14.54 -11.96 8.33
N ARG A 43 14.10 -12.12 9.59
CA ARG A 43 13.91 -13.46 10.19
C ARG A 43 12.84 -14.25 9.45
N GLY A 44 11.69 -13.64 9.15
CA GLY A 44 10.60 -14.28 8.39
C GLY A 44 11.05 -14.70 6.99
N LEU A 45 11.75 -13.82 6.28
CA LEU A 45 12.32 -14.11 4.96
C LEU A 45 13.31 -15.29 5.02
N SER A 46 14.17 -15.32 6.04
CA SER A 46 15.13 -16.41 6.24
C SER A 46 14.43 -17.74 6.50
N PHE A 47 13.37 -17.74 7.30
CA PHE A 47 12.55 -18.92 7.58
C PHE A 47 11.88 -19.46 6.30
N VAL A 48 11.20 -18.59 5.54
CA VAL A 48 10.51 -18.96 4.29
C VAL A 48 11.49 -19.58 3.28
N LYS A 49 12.70 -19.00 3.15
CA LYS A 49 13.76 -19.54 2.30
C LYS A 49 14.24 -20.91 2.75
N GLN A 50 14.55 -21.07 4.04
CA GLN A 50 15.05 -22.34 4.59
C GLN A 50 14.02 -23.46 4.49
N LYS A 51 12.73 -23.14 4.55
CA LYS A 51 11.63 -24.10 4.45
C LYS A 51 11.11 -24.33 3.03
N GLY A 52 11.61 -23.57 2.04
CA GLY A 52 11.17 -23.70 0.65
C GLY A 52 9.71 -23.32 0.42
N LEU A 53 9.17 -22.37 1.20
CA LEU A 53 7.75 -22.02 1.21
C LEU A 53 7.35 -21.00 0.11
N GLY A 54 8.26 -20.70 -0.81
CA GLY A 54 8.01 -19.78 -1.92
C GLY A 54 8.35 -18.32 -1.61
N ARG A 55 7.53 -17.39 -2.11
CA ARG A 55 7.71 -15.94 -1.98
C ARG A 55 6.82 -15.39 -0.87
N VAL A 56 7.38 -14.47 -0.10
CA VAL A 56 6.66 -13.70 0.93
C VAL A 56 7.05 -12.23 0.80
N GLY A 57 6.10 -11.33 1.03
CA GLY A 57 6.35 -9.90 1.16
C GLY A 57 6.11 -9.43 2.59
N PHE A 58 6.81 -8.38 2.99
CA PHE A 58 6.68 -7.79 4.32
C PHE A 58 6.52 -6.28 4.21
N VAL A 59 5.72 -5.70 5.10
CA VAL A 59 5.63 -4.26 5.33
C VAL A 59 5.99 -3.99 6.79
N SER A 60 7.00 -3.15 7.01
CA SER A 60 7.46 -2.81 8.36
C SER A 60 6.79 -1.53 8.83
N LEU A 61 6.23 -1.53 10.04
CA LEU A 61 5.75 -0.32 10.71
C LEU A 61 6.90 0.55 11.27
N GLU A 62 8.11 -0.01 11.34
CA GLU A 62 9.32 0.76 11.66
C GLU A 62 9.58 1.84 10.60
N GLN A 63 9.36 3.09 10.98
CA GLN A 63 9.65 4.26 10.16
C GLN A 63 11.15 4.32 9.83
N ARG A 64 11.49 4.42 8.54
CA ARG A 64 12.86 4.77 8.14
C ARG A 64 13.08 6.21 8.58
N ASN A 65 14.13 6.51 9.36
CA ASN A 65 14.51 7.86 9.84
C ASN A 65 14.83 8.86 8.70
N GLY A 66 13.88 9.12 7.81
CA GLY A 66 14.04 9.87 6.59
C GLY A 66 12.71 10.41 6.11
N GLY A 67 12.17 11.38 6.84
CA GLY A 67 11.24 12.37 6.29
C GLY A 67 9.75 12.04 6.33
N GLY A 68 9.28 11.10 7.16
CA GLY A 68 7.87 11.03 7.50
C GLY A 68 7.51 12.24 8.37
N ARG A 69 6.65 13.12 7.88
CA ARG A 69 6.04 14.17 8.70
C ARG A 69 5.31 13.47 9.85
N ASP A 70 5.53 13.92 11.09
CA ASP A 70 4.60 13.67 12.19
C ASP A 70 3.25 14.28 11.77
N GLY A 71 2.41 13.47 11.14
CA GLY A 71 1.18 13.90 10.51
C GLY A 71 0.14 12.80 10.69
N GLU A 72 -1.11 13.23 10.87
CA GLU A 72 -2.28 12.37 10.88
C GLU A 72 -2.24 11.32 9.76
N PRO A 73 -2.87 10.14 9.96
CA PRO A 73 -3.00 9.15 8.91
C PRO A 73 -3.44 9.82 7.62
N VAL A 74 -2.60 9.79 6.60
CA VAL A 74 -2.98 10.28 5.27
C VAL A 74 -3.94 9.23 4.71
N GLY A 75 -5.21 9.37 5.05
CA GLY A 75 -6.26 8.92 4.15
C GLY A 75 -6.03 9.70 2.86
N VAL A 76 -5.74 9.02 1.76
CA VAL A 76 -5.68 9.69 0.46
C VAL A 76 -7.07 10.26 0.23
N GLU A 77 -7.21 11.58 0.31
CA GLU A 77 -8.49 12.26 0.15
C GLU A 77 -9.16 11.74 -1.13
N GLY A 78 -10.38 11.21 -0.98
CA GLY A 78 -11.16 10.66 -2.08
C GLY A 78 -11.10 9.14 -2.28
N LEU A 79 -10.30 8.38 -1.51
CA LEU A 79 -10.25 6.91 -1.62
C LEU A 79 -11.13 6.13 -0.62
N ASN A 80 -11.57 6.76 0.48
CA ASN A 80 -12.35 6.11 1.55
C ASN A 80 -11.74 4.77 2.03
N ILE A 81 -10.40 4.68 2.05
CA ILE A 81 -9.64 3.55 2.60
C ILE A 81 -9.22 3.92 4.02
N THR A 82 -9.58 3.08 4.98
CA THR A 82 -9.21 3.20 6.38
C THR A 82 -8.40 1.99 6.82
N TRP A 83 -7.84 2.06 8.03
CA TRP A 83 -6.99 1.01 8.59
C TRP A 83 -7.41 0.73 10.02
N GLU A 84 -7.31 -0.53 10.43
CA GLU A 84 -7.55 -0.91 11.81
C GLU A 84 -6.65 -0.13 12.78
N PRO A 85 -7.10 0.10 14.04
CA PRO A 85 -6.30 0.77 15.05
C PRO A 85 -4.92 0.12 15.24
N GLY A 86 -3.85 0.91 15.12
CA GLY A 86 -2.46 0.45 15.21
C GLY A 86 -1.79 0.23 13.84
N TYR A 87 -2.54 0.22 12.75
CA TYR A 87 -2.06 -0.02 11.39
C TYR A 87 -2.09 1.21 10.49
N GLN A 88 -2.42 2.39 11.03
CA GLN A 88 -2.63 3.60 10.24
C GLN A 88 -1.40 4.05 9.44
N ALA A 89 -0.19 3.73 9.90
CA ALA A 89 1.05 4.01 9.17
C ALA A 89 1.11 3.32 7.80
N LEU A 90 0.35 2.23 7.60
CA LEU A 90 0.24 1.56 6.31
C LEU A 90 -0.36 2.45 5.23
N GLY A 91 -1.23 3.41 5.58
CA GLY A 91 -1.78 4.36 4.63
C GLY A 91 -0.66 5.16 3.93
N GLU A 92 0.24 5.75 4.70
CA GLU A 92 1.36 6.49 4.14
C GLU A 92 2.34 5.55 3.41
N ILE A 93 2.70 4.42 4.00
CA ILE A 93 3.66 3.47 3.41
C ILE A 93 3.18 2.91 2.07
N LEU A 94 1.89 2.60 1.96
CA LEU A 94 1.32 1.90 0.81
C LEU A 94 0.61 2.82 -0.17
N LEU A 95 0.21 4.02 0.24
CA LEU A 95 -0.62 4.93 -0.57
C LEU A 95 -0.13 6.38 -0.59
N GLY A 96 0.96 6.74 0.09
CA GLY A 96 1.46 8.12 0.15
C GLY A 96 1.88 8.72 -1.20
N ASP A 97 2.08 7.88 -2.23
CA ASP A 97 2.38 8.30 -3.60
C ASP A 97 1.15 8.29 -4.54
N VAL A 98 -0.07 8.09 -4.02
CA VAL A 98 -1.29 7.93 -4.84
C VAL A 98 -2.01 9.26 -5.02
N ARG A 99 -2.48 9.52 -6.24
CA ARG A 99 -3.35 10.65 -6.58
C ARG A 99 -4.59 10.16 -7.30
N VAL A 100 -5.76 10.54 -6.79
CA VAL A 100 -7.05 10.29 -7.45
C VAL A 100 -7.25 11.27 -8.60
N VAL A 101 -7.69 10.78 -9.75
CA VAL A 101 -7.97 11.55 -10.97
C VAL A 101 -9.31 11.14 -11.56
N GLU A 102 -9.95 12.04 -12.31
CA GLU A 102 -11.25 11.73 -12.94
C GLU A 102 -11.12 10.75 -14.12
N GLY A 103 -10.01 10.81 -14.86
CA GLY A 103 -9.74 9.92 -15.98
C GLY A 103 -8.28 9.96 -16.41
N LEU A 104 -7.78 8.83 -16.93
CA LEU A 104 -6.38 8.70 -17.35
C LEU A 104 -6.13 9.23 -18.77
N GLN A 105 -7.16 9.24 -19.62
CA GLN A 105 -7.02 9.59 -21.03
C GLN A 105 -6.54 11.04 -21.25
N GLU A 106 -7.15 12.00 -20.56
CA GLU A 106 -6.78 13.42 -20.66
C GLU A 106 -5.36 13.68 -20.14
N LEU A 107 -4.99 13.06 -19.02
CA LEU A 107 -3.65 13.19 -18.43
C LEU A 107 -2.55 12.60 -19.33
N LEU A 108 -2.84 11.46 -19.98
CA LEU A 108 -1.93 10.85 -20.94
C LEU A 108 -1.79 11.69 -22.22
N ALA A 109 -2.88 12.31 -22.69
CA ALA A 109 -2.87 13.20 -23.86
C ALA A 109 -2.01 14.45 -23.63
N ASP A 110 -1.98 14.97 -22.40
CA ASP A 110 -1.17 16.12 -22.00
C ASP A 110 0.30 15.77 -21.72
N GLY A 111 0.70 14.49 -21.87
CA GLY A 111 2.04 14.02 -21.55
C GLY A 111 2.38 14.07 -20.07
N LEU A 112 1.37 14.22 -19.20
CA LEU A 112 1.48 14.23 -17.75
C LEU A 112 1.57 12.80 -17.21
N CYS A 113 2.60 12.05 -17.62
CA CYS A 113 2.97 10.86 -16.87
C CYS A 113 3.66 11.34 -15.59
N ALA A 114 2.93 11.32 -14.48
CA ALA A 114 3.43 11.80 -13.19
C ALA A 114 4.62 10.92 -12.74
N LYS A 115 5.85 11.35 -13.06
CA LYS A 115 7.10 10.64 -12.69
C LYS A 115 7.28 10.41 -11.18
N ALA A 116 6.38 10.95 -10.35
CA ALA A 116 6.46 10.95 -8.89
C ALA A 116 5.21 10.41 -8.17
N SER A 117 4.14 10.02 -8.87
CA SER A 117 2.91 9.54 -8.22
C SER A 117 2.20 8.46 -9.04
N ARG A 118 1.59 7.49 -8.36
CA ARG A 118 0.61 6.57 -8.97
C ARG A 118 -0.71 7.30 -9.13
N LEU A 119 -1.32 7.20 -10.30
CA LEU A 119 -2.62 7.79 -10.58
C LEU A 119 -3.70 6.72 -10.49
N VAL A 120 -4.87 7.07 -9.96
CA VAL A 120 -5.99 6.14 -9.87
C VAL A 120 -7.31 6.82 -10.22
N THR A 121 -8.14 6.18 -11.05
CA THR A 121 -9.52 6.64 -11.29
C THR A 121 -10.43 6.16 -10.17
N ARG A 122 -11.60 6.77 -9.99
CA ARG A 122 -12.61 6.24 -9.03
C ARG A 122 -13.09 4.83 -9.36
N GLU A 123 -12.87 4.38 -10.59
CA GLU A 123 -13.23 3.04 -11.09
C GLU A 123 -12.17 1.98 -10.76
N GLY A 124 -10.98 2.38 -10.30
CA GLY A 124 -9.92 1.48 -9.90
C GLY A 124 -8.81 1.27 -10.94
N ASP A 125 -8.84 1.98 -12.07
CA ASP A 125 -7.74 1.95 -13.04
C ASP A 125 -6.52 2.65 -12.45
N VAL A 126 -5.35 2.01 -12.50
CA VAL A 126 -4.13 2.54 -11.88
C VAL A 126 -3.04 2.71 -12.94
N LEU A 127 -2.51 3.93 -13.06
CA LEU A 127 -1.25 4.18 -13.77
C LEU A 127 -0.12 4.27 -12.75
N ASP A 128 0.82 3.34 -12.79
CA ASP A 128 1.96 3.36 -11.89
C ASP A 128 3.03 4.41 -12.29
N THR A 129 3.98 4.69 -11.40
CA THR A 129 5.05 5.68 -11.64
C THR A 129 6.01 5.32 -12.78
N ARG A 130 5.94 4.08 -13.28
CA ARG A 130 6.72 3.57 -14.42
C ARG A 130 5.92 3.56 -15.72
N GLY A 131 4.65 3.97 -15.68
CA GLY A 131 3.76 4.03 -16.83
C GLY A 131 3.03 2.71 -17.13
N LEU A 132 2.89 1.81 -16.15
CA LEU A 132 2.11 0.57 -16.29
C LEU A 132 0.64 0.83 -15.91
N LEU A 133 -0.28 0.30 -16.73
CA LEU A 133 -1.73 0.23 -16.49
C LEU A 133 -2.14 -1.19 -16.13
#